data_AF-A0A1F7LVV3-F1
#
_entry.id   AF-A0A1F7LVV3-F1
#
_cell.length_a   1.000
_cell.length_b   1.000
_cell.length_c   1.000
_cell.angle_alpha   90.00
_cell.angle_beta   90.00
_cell.angle_gamma   90.00
#
_symmetry.space_group_name_H-M   'P 1'
#
loop_
_entity.id
_entity.type
_entity.pdbx_description
1 polymer ?
#
loop_
_entity_poly.entity_id
_entity_poly.type
_entity_poly.pdbx_seq_one_letter_code
_entity_poly.pdbx_strand_id
1 'polypeptide(L)' 'MLAALAWLLVLLGLAPGAGAQMYRWTDERGQAHYGQGLDSVPERYRANARLLSRPPAPPRSASPRGSPSG' A
#
# COMPACT_ATOMS: atom_id res chain seq x y z
N MET A 1 -11.54 -25.13 -17.55
CA MET A 1 -10.30 -24.32 -17.64
C MET A 1 -10.58 -22.81 -17.60
N LEU A 2 -11.47 -22.28 -18.46
CA LEU A 2 -11.86 -20.85 -18.46
C LEU A 2 -12.41 -20.33 -17.12
N ALA A 3 -13.26 -21.12 -16.44
CA ALA A 3 -13.83 -20.71 -15.15
C ALA A 3 -12.77 -20.55 -14.05
N ALA A 4 -11.73 -21.39 -14.04
CA ALA A 4 -10.62 -21.29 -13.10
C ALA A 4 -9.75 -20.04 -13.38
N LEU A 5 -9.56 -19.71 -14.66
CA LEU A 5 -8.84 -18.49 -15.07
C LEU A 5 -9.61 -17.23 -14.67
N ALA A 6 -10.94 -17.21 -14.86
CA ALA A 6 -11.79 -16.11 -14.42
C ALA A 6 -11.73 -15.93 -12.90
N TRP A 7 -11.79 -17.03 -12.14
CA TRP A 7 -11.63 -16.99 -10.68
C TRP A 7 -10.26 -16.45 -10.25
N LEU A 8 -9.18 -16.87 -10.92
CA LEU A 8 -7.83 -16.40 -10.64
C LEU A 8 -7.69 -14.89 -10.87
N LEU A 9 -8.28 -14.37 -11.96
CA LEU A 9 -8.27 -12.95 -12.28
C LEU A 9 -9.05 -12.11 -11.25
N VAL A 10 -10.19 -12.62 -10.76
CA VAL A 10 -10.96 -11.97 -9.68
C VAL A 10 -10.13 -11.92 -8.39
N LEU A 11 -9.45 -13.01 -8.03
CA LEU A 11 -8.59 -13.07 -6.85
C LEU A 11 -7.40 -12.11 -6.95
N LEU A 12 -6.76 -11.99 -8.13
CA LEU A 12 -5.66 -11.05 -8.34
C LEU A 12 -6.11 -9.58 -8.28
N GLY A 13 -7.30 -9.27 -8.80
CA GLY A 13 -7.86 -7.91 -8.78
C GLY A 13 -8.29 -7.45 -7.39
N LEU A 14 -8.56 -8.38 -6.47
CA LEU A 14 -8.96 -8.09 -5.09
C LEU A 14 -7.77 -7.93 -4.13
N ALA A 15 -6.54 -8.13 -4.59
CA ALA A 15 -5.36 -7.94 -3.76
C ALA A 15 -5.33 -6.47 -3.29
N PRO A 16 -5.51 -6.19 -1.98
CA PRO A 16 -5.39 -4.83 -1.48
C PRO A 16 -3.98 -4.37 -1.84
N GLY A 17 -3.89 -3.23 -2.55
CA GLY A 17 -2.61 -2.65 -2.89
C GLY A 17 -1.78 -2.58 -1.62
N ALA A 18 -0.64 -3.28 -1.60
CA ALA A 18 0.28 -3.26 -0.49
C ALA A 18 0.83 -1.84 -0.40
N GLY A 19 0.10 -0.97 0.29
CA GLY A 19 0.50 0.39 0.57
C GLY A 19 1.70 0.28 1.48
N ALA A 20 2.89 0.25 0.87
CA ALA A 20 4.19 0.23 1.54
C ALA A 20 4.37 1.56 2.26
N GLN A 21 3.65 1.71 3.37
CA GLN A 21 3.81 2.79 4.31
C GLN A 21 5.17 2.57 4.95
N MET A 22 6.17 3.26 4.41
CA MET A 22 7.55 3.08 4.84
C MET A 22 7.73 3.82 6.17
N TYR A 23 8.10 3.11 7.22
CA TYR A 23 8.40 3.70 8.53
C TYR A 23 9.91 3.73 8.75
N ARG A 24 10.37 4.77 9.44
CA ARG A 24 11.72 4.86 9.98
C ARG A 24 11.66 5.08 11.48
N TRP A 25 12.47 4.35 12.22
CA TRP A 25 12.69 4.61 13.64
C TRP A 25 14.18 4.65 13.94
N THR A 26 14.53 5.27 15.05
CA THR A 26 15.91 5.30 15.54
C THR A 26 16.00 4.38 16.75
N ASP A 27 17.02 3.54 16.78
CA ASP A 27 17.28 2.71 17.96
C ASP A 27 18.02 3.47 19.07
N GLU A 28 18.31 2.79 20.16
CA GLU A 28 18.96 3.36 21.35
C GLU A 28 20.43 3.71 21.11
N ARG A 29 21.01 3.19 20.01
CA ARG A 29 22.38 3.45 19.57
C ARG A 29 22.44 4.57 18.53
N GLY A 30 21.30 5.20 18.22
CA GLY A 30 21.19 6.26 17.22
C GLY A 30 21.13 5.77 15.77
N GLN A 31 21.00 4.46 15.53
CA GLN A 31 20.94 3.91 14.17
C GLN A 31 19.52 4.02 13.60
N ALA A 32 19.42 4.45 12.35
CA ALA A 32 18.17 4.53 11.63
C ALA A 32 17.80 3.16 11.03
N HIS A 33 16.62 2.67 11.40
CA HIS A 33 16.03 1.45 10.88
C HIS A 33 14.80 1.79 10.03
N TYR A 34 14.51 0.94 9.05
CA TYR A 34 13.42 1.13 8.08
C TYR A 34 12.59 -0.15 8.01
N GLY A 35 11.27 0.01 7.90
CA GLY A 35 10.34 -1.12 7.84
C GLY A 35 9.10 -0.78 7.03
N GLN A 36 8.48 -1.80 6.47
CA GLN A 36 7.24 -1.67 5.72
C GLN A 36 6.06 -1.94 6.65
N GLY A 37 5.21 -0.94 6.84
CA GLY A 37 4.09 -1.01 7.78
C GLY A 37 4.49 -0.80 9.24
N LEU A 38 3.50 -0.48 10.06
CA LEU A 38 3.70 -0.20 11.49
C LEU A 38 4.01 -1.50 12.28
N ASP A 39 3.58 -2.64 11.76
CA ASP A 39 3.85 -3.97 12.33
C ASP A 39 5.34 -4.32 12.30
N SER A 40 6.08 -3.81 11.30
CA SER A 40 7.53 -3.96 11.21
C SER A 40 8.29 -3.16 12.27
N VAL A 41 7.64 -2.18 12.92
CA VAL A 41 8.24 -1.35 13.96
C VAL A 41 8.03 -2.02 15.33
N PRO A 42 9.09 -2.31 16.11
CA PRO A 42 8.93 -2.82 17.47
C PRO A 42 8.15 -1.84 18.37
N GLU A 43 7.31 -2.36 19.26
CA GLU A 43 6.41 -1.54 20.13
C GLU A 43 7.13 -0.37 20.81
N ARG A 44 8.31 -0.64 21.40
CA ARG A 44 9.14 0.35 22.09
C ARG A 44 9.58 1.53 21.22
N TYR A 45 9.59 1.35 19.90
CA TYR A 45 10.00 2.36 18.93
C TYR A 45 8.82 2.98 18.18
N ARG A 46 7.59 2.47 18.33
CA ARG A 46 6.42 3.01 17.62
C ARG A 46 6.14 4.47 17.96
N ALA A 47 6.37 4.87 19.21
CA ALA A 47 6.22 6.27 19.64
C ALA A 47 7.16 7.25 18.91
N ASN A 48 8.33 6.76 18.46
CA ASN A 48 9.35 7.56 17.76
C ASN A 48 9.44 7.25 16.27
N ALA A 49 8.59 6.35 15.77
CA ALA A 49 8.57 5.99 14.36
C ALA A 49 7.94 7.11 13.53
N ARG A 50 8.55 7.38 12.38
CA ARG A 50 8.12 8.40 11.42
C ARG A 50 7.73 7.72 10.12
N LEU A 51 6.53 8.02 9.62
CA LEU A 51 6.12 7.63 8.28
C LEU A 51 6.91 8.46 7.26
N LEU A 52 7.67 7.80 6.40
CA LEU A 52 8.53 8.44 5.39
C LEU A 52 7.81 8.65 4.06
N SER A 53 7.01 7.69 3.62
CA SER A 53 6.28 7.82 2.36
C SER A 53 5.09 6.88 2.30
N ARG A 54 3.99 7.39 1.73
CA ARG A 54 2.85 6.59 1.28
C ARG A 54 2.93 6.55 -0.26
N PRO A 55 2.87 5.38 -0.90
CA PRO A 55 2.85 5.30 -2.35
C PRO A 55 1.72 6.18 -2.91
N PRO A 56 1.92 6.83 -4.07
CA PRO A 56 0.85 7.61 -4.70
C PRO A 56 -0.38 6.73 -4.86
N ALA A 57 -1.56 7.27 -4.53
CA ALA A 57 -2.81 6.54 -4.69
C ALA A 57 -2.95 6.11 -6.17
N PRO A 58 -3.43 4.88 -6.44
CA PRO A 58 -3.62 4.43 -7.81
C PRO A 58 -4.54 5.42 -8.54
N PRO A 59 -4.28 5.72 -9.83
CA PRO A 59 -5.13 6.62 -10.59
C PRO A 59 -6.56 6.09 -10.54
N ARG A 60 -7.49 6.91 -10.03
CA ARG A 60 -8.91 6.58 -10.09
C ARG A 60 -9.27 6.54 -11.57
N SER A 61 -9.65 5.37 -12.09
CA SER A 61 -10.19 5.25 -13.43
C SER A 61 -11.30 6.28 -13.59
N ALA A 62 -11.07 7.30 -14.42
CA ALA A 62 -12.10 8.25 -14.75
C ALA A 62 -13.22 7.46 -15.42
N SER A 63 -14.38 7.33 -14.76
CA SER A 63 -15.59 6.89 -15.48
C SER A 63 -15.74 7.80 -16.69
N PRO A 64 -15.93 7.27 -17.90
CA PRO A 64 -16.22 8.10 -19.05
C PRO A 64 -17.52 8.84 -18.75
N ARG A 65 -17.38 10.13 -18.43
CA ARG A 65 -18.51 11.06 -18.36
C ARG A 65 -19.15 11.02 -19.75
N GLY A 66 -20.42 10.64 -19.78
CA GLY A 66 -21.16 10.28 -20.99
C GLY A 66 -20.90 11.21 -22.17
N SER A 67 -20.70 10.60 -23.33
CA SER A 67 -20.67 11.27 -24.62
C SER A 67 -21.92 12.15 -24.79
N PRO A 68 -21.81 13.41 -25.20
CA PRO A 68 -22.96 14.18 -25.62
C PRO A 68 -23.44 13.63 -26.97
N SER A 69 -24.69 13.15 -27.01
CA SER A 69 -25.37 12.83 -28.27
C SER A 69 -25.62 14.13 -29.04
N GLY A 70 -25.10 14.21 -30.27
CA GLY A 70 -25.44 15.21 -31.28
C GLY A 70 -26.25 14.57 -32.40
#